data_AF-A0A392QJR4-F1
#
_entry.id   AF-A0A392QJR4-F1
#
_cell.length_a   1.000
_cell.length_b   1.000
_cell.length_c   1.000
_cell.angle_alpha   90.00
_cell.angle_beta   90.00
_cell.angle_gamma   90.00
#
_symmetry.space_group_name_H-M   'P 1'
#
loop_
_entity.id
_entity.type
_entity.pdbx_description
1 polymer ?
#
loop_
_entity_poly.entity_id
_entity_poly.type
_entity_poly.pdbx_seq_one_letter_code
_entity_poly.pdbx_strand_id
1 'polypeptide(L)' 'MMAELWGAWIALKLAWEKGFRKVELRLDALGVVKAINKEMAVQIEGWSLCKKIWSLLEFDQKVSISHAFREAN' A
#
# COMPACT_ATOMS: atom_id res chain seq x y z
N MET A 1 -2.68 12.14 -2.46
CA MET A 1 -3.07 10.79 -2.92
C MET A 1 -1.95 10.09 -3.68
N MET A 2 -1.36 10.68 -4.74
CA MET A 2 -0.25 10.04 -5.47
C MET A 2 1.04 9.89 -4.66
N ALA A 3 1.43 10.92 -3.90
CA ALA A 3 2.61 10.85 -3.02
C ALA A 3 2.49 9.71 -1.99
N GLU A 4 1.33 9.57 -1.37
CA GLU A 4 1.02 8.51 -0.40
C GLU A 4 1.05 7.11 -1.03
N LEU A 5 0.47 6.94 -2.22
CA LEU A 5 0.55 5.69 -2.98
C LEU A 5 2.01 5.33 -3.34
N TRP A 6 2.82 6.34 -3.68
CA TRP A 6 4.21 6.14 -4.02
C TRP A 6 5.04 5.77 -2.79
N GLY A 7 4.79 6.43 -1.65
CA GLY A 7 5.34 6.05 -0.36
C GLY A 7 5.02 4.61 0.01
N ALA A 8 3.76 4.19 -0.15
CA ALA A 8 3.33 2.81 0.06
C ALA A 8 4.09 1.81 -0.82
N TRP A 9 4.23 2.10 -2.12
CA TRP A 9 4.98 1.25 -3.05
C TRP A 9 6.45 1.11 -2.66
N ILE A 10 7.13 2.22 -2.31
CA ILE A 10 8.54 2.19 -1.88
C ILE A 10 8.70 1.41 -0.59
N ALA A 11 7.84 1.63 0.41
CA ALA A 11 7.91 0.93 1.69
C ALA A 11 7.80 -0.59 1.49
N LEU A 12 6.85 -1.05 0.68
CA LEU A 12 6.66 -2.46 0.36
C LEU A 12 7.83 -3.03 -0.44
N LYS A 13 8.32 -2.30 -1.44
CA LYS A 13 9.47 -2.72 -2.25
C LYS A 13 10.72 -2.88 -1.38
N LEU A 14 11.01 -1.90 -0.52
CA LEU A 14 12.16 -1.94 0.38
C LEU A 14 12.06 -3.09 1.38
N ALA A 15 10.86 -3.34 1.93
CA ALA A 15 10.64 -4.47 2.83
C ALA A 15 10.92 -5.81 2.12
N TRP A 16 10.46 -5.94 0.87
CA TRP A 16 10.69 -7.14 0.08
C TRP A 16 12.17 -7.38 -0.24
N GLU A 17 12.87 -6.33 -0.69
CA GLU A 17 14.31 -6.35 -0.98
C GLU A 17 15.14 -6.70 0.25
N LYS A 18 14.68 -6.32 1.44
CA LYS A 18 15.29 -6.70 2.73
C LYS A 18 14.95 -8.12 3.20
N GLY A 19 14.17 -8.88 2.43
CA GLY A 19 13.81 -10.26 2.76
C GLY A 19 12.60 -10.39 3.68
N PHE A 20 11.92 -9.29 4.05
CA PHE A 20 10.68 -9.39 4.82
C PHE A 20 9.58 -10.00 3.93
N ARG A 21 8.84 -10.96 4.50
CA ARG A 21 7.72 -11.66 3.83
C ARG A 21 6.39 -11.50 4.57
N LYS A 22 6.43 -10.93 5.78
CA LYS A 22 5.25 -10.58 6.58
C LYS A 22 5.37 -9.12 6.97
N VAL A 23 4.57 -8.27 6.34
CA VAL A 23 4.66 -6.81 6.47
C VAL A 23 3.28 -6.27 6.83
N GLU A 24 3.22 -5.43 7.86
CA GLU A 24 2.04 -4.62 8.13
C GLU A 24 2.34 -3.19 7.65
N LEU A 25 1.61 -2.73 6.64
CA LEU A 25 1.72 -1.36 6.15
C LEU A 25 0.58 -0.53 6.75
N ARG A 26 0.95 0.43 7.60
CA ARG A 26 0.03 1.40 8.20
C ARG A 26 0.11 2.72 7.46
N LEU A 27 -1.03 3.17 6.94
CA LEU A 27 -1.15 4.46 6.25
C LEU A 27 -2.19 5.33 6.97
N ASP A 28 -1.95 6.63 7.08
CA ASP A 28 -2.90 7.60 7.63
C ASP A 28 -3.92 8.11 6.57
N ALA A 29 -3.64 7.85 5.29
CA ALA A 29 -4.50 8.19 4.17
C ALA A 29 -5.55 7.11 3.88
N LEU A 30 -6.75 7.24 4.46
CA LEU A 30 -7.87 6.29 4.26
C LEU A 30 -8.20 6.04 2.78
N GLY A 31 -8.16 7.08 1.94
CA GLY A 31 -8.41 6.95 0.50
C GLY A 31 -7.39 6.05 -0.20
N VAL A 32 -6.15 6.00 0.27
CA VAL A 32 -5.11 5.13 -0.27
C VAL A 32 -5.28 3.69 0.21
N VAL A 33 -5.63 3.50 1.47
CA VAL A 33 -5.98 2.17 2.01
C VAL A 33 -7.13 1.56 1.22
N LYS A 34 -8.22 2.31 1.02
CA LYS A 34 -9.36 1.87 0.22
C LYS A 34 -9.01 1.59 -1.25
N ALA A 35 -8.16 2.43 -1.85
CA ALA A 35 -7.67 2.22 -3.21
C ALA A 35 -6.88 0.92 -3.34
N ILE A 36 -5.95 0.64 -2.42
CA ILE A 36 -5.13 -0.57 -2.47
C ILE A 36 -5.97 -1.82 -2.14
N ASN A 37 -6.93 -1.72 -1.21
CA ASN A 37 -7.87 -2.81 -0.90
C ASN A 37 -8.95 -3.03 -1.97
N LYS A 38 -8.91 -2.28 -3.09
CA LYS A 38 -9.91 -2.33 -4.18
C LYS A 38 -11.34 -1.99 -3.72
N GLU A 39 -11.46 -1.27 -2.60
CA GLU A 39 -12.74 -0.78 -2.04
C GLU A 39 -13.16 0.56 -2.64
N MET A 40 -12.28 1.21 -3.41
CA MET A 40 -12.56 2.49 -4.06
C MET A 40 -11.94 2.55 -5.46
N ALA A 41 -12.68 3.15 -6.40
CA ALA A 41 -12.16 3.43 -7.73
C ALA A 41 -10.99 4.42 -7.66
N VAL A 42 -9.91 4.11 -8.37
CA VAL A 42 -8.73 4.96 -8.48
C VAL A 42 -8.78 5.68 -9.82
N GLN A 43 -8.47 6.97 -9.83
CA GLN A 43 -8.30 7.71 -11.08
C GLN A 43 -7.22 7.07 -11.96
N ILE A 44 -7.33 7.24 -13.28
CA ILE A 44 -6.45 6.61 -14.29
C ILE A 44 -4.97 6.81 -13.95
N GLU A 45 -4.59 7.99 -13.46
CA GLU A 45 -3.24 8.35 -13.06
C GLU A 45 -2.67 7.45 -11.94
N GLY A 46 -3.49 7.04 -10.98
CA GLY A 46 -3.09 6.20 -9.85
C GLY A 46 -3.18 4.70 -10.12
N TRP A 47 -3.86 4.31 -11.20
CA TRP A 47 -4.10 2.92 -11.55
C TRP A 47 -2.80 2.15 -11.83
N SER A 48 -1.86 2.79 -12.53
CA SER A 48 -0.56 2.20 -12.86
C SER A 48 0.25 1.86 -11.61
N LEU A 49 0.16 2.71 -10.58
CA LEU A 49 0.87 2.54 -9.32
C LEU A 49 0.18 1.50 -8.42
N CYS A 50 -1.16 1.50 -8.39
CA CYS A 50 -1.93 0.46 -7.70
C CYS A 50 -1.65 -0.93 -8.27
N LYS A 51 -1.51 -1.07 -9.60
CA LYS A 51 -1.10 -2.33 -10.23
C LYS A 51 0.27 -2.82 -9.75
N LYS A 52 1.26 -1.93 -9.63
CA LYS A 52 2.58 -2.28 -9.09
C LYS A 52 2.50 -2.73 -7.64
N ILE A 53 1.67 -2.07 -6.84
CA ILE A 53 1.44 -2.46 -5.44
C ILE A 53 0.77 -3.83 -5.39
N TRP A 54 -0.33 -4.06 -6.11
CA TRP A 54 -1.01 -5.36 -6.14
C TRP A 54 -0.10 -6.49 -6.59
N SER A 55 0.75 -6.26 -7.60
CA SER A 55 1.74 -7.25 -8.02
C SER A 55 2.72 -7.61 -6.91
N LEU A 56 3.07 -6.67 -6.02
CA LEU A 56 3.91 -6.97 -4.84
C LEU A 56 3.14 -7.70 -3.74
N LEU A 57 1.85 -7.40 -3.57
CA LEU A 57 0.99 -8.06 -2.58
C LEU A 57 0.68 -9.52 -2.96
N GLU A 58 0.50 -9.80 -4.26
CA GLU A 58 0.26 -11.15 -4.78
C GLU A 58 1.53 -12.02 -4.72
N PHE A 59 2.72 -11.42 -4.65
CA PHE A 59 4.00 -12.11 -4.67
C PHE A 59 4.42 -12.60 -3.28
N ASP A 60 3.79 -13.70 -2.83
CA ASP A 60 4.23 -14.55 -1.70
C ASP A 60 4.47 -13.83 -0.36
N GLN A 61 3.92 -12.62 -0.21
CA GLN A 61 4.00 -11.85 1.02
C GLN A 61 2.65 -11.87 1.75
N LYS A 62 2.70 -12.17 3.05
CA LYS A 62 1.58 -11.92 3.97
C LYS A 62 1.59 -10.44 4.33
N VAL A 63 1.12 -9.60 3.41
CA VAL A 63 0.98 -8.16 3.64
C VAL A 63 -0.42 -7.86 4.16
N SER A 64 -0.49 -7.13 5.27
CA SER A 64 -1.74 -6.52 5.74
C SER A 64 -1.62 -5.01 5.60
N ILE A 65 -2.66 -4.38 5.06
CA ILE A 65 -2.73 -2.93 4.90
C ILE A 65 -3.85 -2.42 5.79
N SER A 66 -3.51 -1.55 6.73
CA SER A 66 -4.44 -1.00 7.71
C SER A 66 -4.35 0.52 7.75
N HIS A 67 -5.48 1.15 8.05
CA HIS A 67 -5.53 2.59 8.30
C HIS A 67 -5.14 2.86 9.75
N ALA A 68 -4.19 3.77 9.96
CA ALA A 68 -3.82 4.25 11.29
C ALA A 68 -4.42 5.64 11.51
N PHE A 69 -5.30 5.78 12.51
CA PHE A 69 -5.75 7.08 12.97
C PHE A 69 -4.59 7.79 13.67
N ARG A 70 -4.27 9.02 13.21
CA ARG A 70 -3.18 9.86 13.75
C ARG A 70 -3.30 10.16 15.25
N GLU A 71 -4.46 9.93 15.86
CA GLU A 71 -4.73 10.20 17.28
C GLU A 71 -4.35 9.04 18.23
N ALA A 72 -3.83 7.93 17.70
CA ALA A 72 -3.44 6.75 18.48
C ALA A 72 -1.92 6.62 18.69
N ASN A 73 -1.13 7.68 18.46
CA ASN A 73 0.32 7.69 18.68
C ASN A 73 0.75 8.79 19.64
#